data_AF-A0A9X0WF07-F1
#
_entry.id   AF-A0A9X0WF07-F1
#
_cell.length_a   1.000
_cell.length_b   1.000
_cell.length_c   1.000
_cell.angle_alpha   90.00
_cell.angle_beta   90.00
_cell.angle_gamma   90.00
#
_symmetry.space_group_name_H-M   'P 1'
#
loop_
_entity.id
_entity.type
_entity.pdbx_description
1 polymer ?
#
loop_
_entity_poly.entity_id
_entity_poly.type
_entity_poly.pdbx_seq_one_letter_code
_entity_poly.pdbx_strand_id
1 'polypeptide(L)'
;MANTGANGAGEWIEKAERDLASALRLLDGTPPYLDTAVYHCQQAGEKALKAFLAHRGQPIRRVHDLVLLVDTCVGLGPGFPAGTTSVAL
;
A
#
# COMPACT_ATOMS: atom_id res chain seq x y z
N MET A 1 -5.58 -16.76 -15.08
CA MET A 1 -5.29 -17.46 -13.81
C MET A 1 -5.41 -16.46 -12.67
N ALA A 2 -6.60 -16.33 -12.07
CA ALA A 2 -6.80 -15.47 -10.89
C ALA A 2 -6.27 -16.23 -9.67
N ASN A 3 -5.19 -15.73 -9.06
CA ASN A 3 -4.62 -16.35 -7.88
C ASN A 3 -5.48 -15.97 -6.67
N THR A 4 -6.42 -16.85 -6.32
CA THR A 4 -7.19 -16.83 -5.08
C THR A 4 -6.27 -17.22 -3.92
N GLY A 5 -5.32 -16.36 -3.59
CA GLY A 5 -4.62 -16.40 -2.32
C GLY A 5 -5.30 -15.41 -1.40
N ALA A 6 -6.21 -15.88 -0.55
CA ALA A 6 -6.76 -15.10 0.56
C ALA A 6 -5.64 -14.82 1.57
N ASN A 7 -4.72 -13.93 1.21
CA ASN A 7 -3.87 -13.27 2.18
C ASN A 7 -4.80 -12.33 2.94
N GLY A 8 -5.13 -12.67 4.19
CA GLY A 8 -6.05 -11.87 5.00
C GLY A 8 -5.60 -10.42 5.12
N ALA A 9 -6.51 -9.50 5.45
CA ALA A 9 -6.18 -8.09 5.66
C ALA A 9 -4.99 -7.90 6.62
N GLY A 10 -4.94 -8.70 7.69
CA GLY A 10 -3.82 -8.70 8.65
C GLY A 10 -2.46 -9.00 8.02
N GLU A 11 -2.37 -9.98 7.11
CA GLU A 11 -1.09 -10.29 6.44
C GLU A 11 -0.57 -9.13 5.58
N TRP A 12 -1.48 -8.38 4.96
CA TRP A 12 -1.09 -7.22 4.16
C TRP A 12 -0.68 -6.04 5.03
N ILE A 13 -1.34 -5.85 6.18
CA ILE A 13 -0.90 -4.88 7.19
C ILE A 13 0.50 -5.22 7.68
N GLU A 14 0.77 -6.46 8.09
CA GLU A 14 2.11 -6.84 8.55
C GLU A 14 3.19 -6.60 7.49
N LYS A 15 2.88 -6.87 6.22
CA LYS A 15 3.84 -6.61 5.13
C LYS A 15 4.03 -5.10 4.90
N ALA A 16 2.97 -4.30 5.00
CA ALA A 16 3.06 -2.85 4.90
C ALA A 16 3.89 -2.24 6.04
N GLU A 17 3.70 -2.73 7.27
CA GLU A 17 4.48 -2.32 8.45
C GLU A 17 5.96 -2.69 8.31
N ARG A 18 6.26 -3.90 7.79
CA ARG A 18 7.64 -4.31 7.49
C ARG A 18 8.30 -3.39 6.46
N ASP A 19 7.60 -3.00 5.40
CA ASP A 19 8.11 -2.04 4.42
C ASP A 19 8.34 -0.66 5.02
N LEU A 20 7.40 -0.14 5.81
CA LEU A 20 7.56 1.14 6.51
C LEU A 20 8.77 1.11 7.46
N ALA A 21 8.93 0.04 8.24
CA ALA A 21 10.06 -0.13 9.13
C ALA A 21 11.40 -0.23 8.37
N SER A 22 11.42 -0.84 7.18
CA SER A 22 12.59 -0.84 6.30
C SER A 22 12.91 0.56 5.78
N ALA A 23 11.91 1.31 5.32
CA ALA A 23 12.09 2.69 4.84
C ALA A 23 12.71 3.59 5.92
N LEU A 24 12.21 3.51 7.16
CA LEU A 24 12.74 4.28 8.29
C LEU A 24 14.21 3.92 8.59
N ARG A 25 14.55 2.63 8.63
CA ARG A 25 15.94 2.20 8.84
C ARG A 25 16.90 2.67 7.75
N LEU A 26 16.44 2.67 6.49
CA LEU A 26 17.23 3.12 5.34
C LEU A 26 17.41 4.64 5.32
N LEU A 27 16.42 5.38 5.82
CA LEU A 27 16.47 6.84 5.99
C LEU A 27 17.43 7.24 7.12
N ASP A 28 17.45 6.50 8.23
CA ASP A 28 18.31 6.79 9.40
C ASP A 28 19.76 6.29 9.22
N GLY A 29 20.06 5.59 8.12
CA GLY A 29 21.39 5.07 7.80
C GLY A 29 22.43 6.18 7.56
N THR A 30 23.71 5.87 7.75
CA THR A 30 24.82 6.79 7.43
C THR A 30 25.86 6.10 6.53
N PRO A 31 25.95 6.46 5.23
CA PRO A 31 25.05 7.36 4.50
C PRO A 31 23.64 6.76 4.32
N PRO A 32 22.60 7.59 4.14
CA PRO A 32 21.23 7.10 3.94
C PRO A 32 21.02 6.56 2.52
N TYR A 33 20.19 5.53 2.39
CA TYR A 33 19.81 4.92 1.10
C TYR A 33 18.43 5.43 0.67
N LEU A 34 18.37 6.69 0.23
CA LEU A 34 17.11 7.40 -0.01
C LEU A 34 16.26 6.80 -1.15
N ASP A 35 16.92 6.30 -2.20
CA ASP A 35 16.29 5.62 -3.33
C ASP A 35 15.56 4.33 -2.91
N THR A 36 16.18 3.58 -2.01
CA THR A 36 15.63 2.33 -1.47
C THR A 36 14.57 2.63 -0.42
N ALA A 37 14.76 3.69 0.38
CA ALA A 37 13.76 4.13 1.36
C ALA A 37 12.44 4.53 0.67
N VAL A 38 12.48 5.33 -0.40
CA VAL A 38 11.27 5.75 -1.12
C VAL A 38 10.58 4.57 -1.83
N TYR A 39 11.34 3.60 -2.34
CA TYR A 39 10.80 2.35 -2.87
C TYR A 39 9.99 1.59 -1.80
N HIS A 40 10.50 1.49 -0.57
CA HIS A 40 9.77 0.87 0.53
C HIS A 40 8.56 1.69 0.99
N CYS A 41 8.60 3.03 0.94
CA CYS A 41 7.43 3.87 1.19
C CYS A 41 6.29 3.57 0.20
N GLN A 42 6.58 3.49 -1.10
CA GLN A 42 5.58 3.10 -2.10
C GLN A 42 5.01 1.72 -1.79
N GLN A 43 5.88 0.75 -1.52
CA GLN A 43 5.49 -0.63 -1.22
C GLN A 43 4.62 -0.73 0.04
N ALA A 44 4.90 0.05 1.08
CA ALA A 44 4.06 0.14 2.27
C ALA A 44 2.66 0.65 1.92
N GLY A 45 2.57 1.73 1.14
CA GLY A 45 1.30 2.29 0.67
C GLY A 45 0.48 1.30 -0.15
N GLU A 46 1.09 0.62 -1.13
CA GLU A 46 0.40 -0.39 -1.93
C GLU A 46 -0.14 -1.54 -1.09
N LYS A 47 0.62 -2.00 -0.09
CA LYS A 47 0.21 -3.13 0.75
C LYS A 47 -0.88 -2.73 1.73
N ALA A 48 -0.88 -1.50 2.24
CA ALA A 48 -1.98 -0.97 3.03
C ALA A 48 -3.28 -0.90 2.20
N LEU A 49 -3.22 -0.47 0.94
CA LEU A 49 -4.39 -0.50 0.04
C LEU A 49 -4.87 -1.93 -0.22
N LYS A 50 -3.94 -2.87 -0.45
CA LYS A 50 -4.29 -4.29 -0.60
C LYS A 50 -4.94 -4.86 0.67
N ALA A 51 -4.51 -4.43 1.86
CA ALA A 51 -5.15 -4.79 3.12
C ALA A 51 -6.60 -4.27 3.20
N PHE A 52 -6.84 -3.02 2.79
CA PHE A 52 -8.19 -2.47 2.71
C PHE A 52 -9.08 -3.26 1.75
N LEU A 53 -8.59 -3.56 0.54
CA LEU A 53 -9.31 -4.39 -0.42
C LEU A 53 -9.63 -5.78 0.16
N ALA A 54 -8.67 -6.42 0.83
CA ALA A 54 -8.87 -7.69 1.52
C ALA A 54 -9.97 -7.61 2.59
N HIS A 55 -9.93 -6.55 3.42
CA HIS A 55 -10.92 -6.30 4.46
C HIS A 55 -12.34 -6.13 3.89
N ARG A 56 -12.44 -5.56 2.69
CA ARG A 56 -13.71 -5.38 1.94
C ARG A 56 -14.11 -6.61 1.12
N GLY A 57 -13.44 -7.75 1.31
CA GLY A 57 -13.72 -9.00 0.60
C GLY A 57 -13.42 -8.94 -0.91
N GLN A 58 -12.62 -7.98 -1.36
CA GLN A 58 -12.28 -7.83 -2.77
C GLN A 58 -11.10 -8.72 -3.16
N PRO A 59 -11.10 -9.26 -4.40
CA PRO A 59 -9.97 -10.00 -4.92
C PRO A 59 -8.77 -9.05 -5.09
N ILE A 60 -7.62 -9.48 -4.58
CA ILE A 60 -6.40 -8.68 -4.62
C ILE A 60 -5.62 -9.05 -5.88
N ARG A 61 -5.55 -8.11 -6.82
CA ARG A 61 -4.68 -8.27 -7.99
C ARG A 61 -3.22 -8.06 -7.58
N ARG A 62 -2.32 -8.92 -8.06
CA ARG A 62 -0.87 -8.77 -7.89
C ARG A 62 -0.32 -7.74 -8.88
N VAL A 63 -0.75 -6.49 -8.71
CA VAL A 63 -0.27 -5.32 -9.44
C VAL A 63 0.55 -4.44 -8.49
N HIS A 64 1.61 -3.82 -9.02
CA HIS A 64 2.41 -2.81 -8.33
C HIS A 64 2.12 -1.44 -8.94
N ASP A 65 0.84 -1.05 -8.86
CA ASP A 65 0.32 0.18 -9.42
C ASP A 65 -0.54 0.86 -8.35
N LEU A 66 0.03 1.91 -7.75
CA LEU A 66 -0.60 2.65 -6.67
C LEU A 66 -1.88 3.36 -7.14
N VAL A 67 -1.88 3.90 -8.36
CA VAL A 67 -3.03 4.64 -8.92
C VAL A 67 -4.20 3.68 -9.09
N LEU A 68 -3.96 2.53 -9.72
CA LEU A 68 -4.98 1.51 -9.90
C LEU A 68 -5.55 0.98 -8.58
N LEU A 69 -4.70 0.81 -7.56
CA LEU A 69 -5.14 0.37 -6.22
C LEU A 69 -6.01 1.44 -5.54
N VAL A 70 -5.62 2.72 -5.61
CA VAL A 70 -6.41 3.83 -5.06
C VAL A 70 -7.76 3.93 -5.76
N ASP A 71 -7.78 3.91 -7.10
CA ASP A 71 -9.01 3.97 -7.89
C ASP A 71 -9.97 2.81 -7.53
N THR A 72 -9.40 1.62 -7.34
CA THR A 72 -10.18 0.44 -6.89
C THR A 72 -10.77 0.68 -5.50
N CYS A 73 -9.99 1.22 -4.55
CA CYS A 73 -10.47 1.51 -3.20
C CYS A 73 -11.58 2.58 -3.19
N VAL A 74 -11.43 3.66 -3.96
CA VAL A 74 -12.43 4.73 -4.11
C VAL A 74 -13.74 4.17 -4.69
N GLY A 75 -13.65 3.25 -5.66
CA GLY A 75 -14.80 2.59 -6.26
C GLY A 75 -15.65 1.75 -5.31
N LEU A 76 -15.17 1.40 -4.10
CA LEU A 76 -15.91 0.61 -3.11
C LEU A 76 -16.88 1.42 -2.24
N GLY A 77 -16.95 2.74 -2.45
CA GLY A 77 -17.87 3.64 -1.76
C GLY A 77 -17.44 3.98 -0.33
N PRO A 78 -18.40 4.24 0.60
CA PRO A 78 -18.08 4.75 1.92
C PRO A 78 -17.14 3.82 2.70
N GLY A 79 -16.08 4.38 3.30
CA GLY A 79 -15.05 3.64 4.03
C GLY A 79 -13.62 3.85 3.48
N PHE A 80 -13.48 4.37 2.27
CA PHE A 80 -12.24 4.95 1.75
C PHE A 80 -12.52 6.40 1.33
N PRO A 81 -11.88 7.41 1.91
CA PRO A 81 -12.14 8.79 1.51
C PRO A 81 -11.72 8.98 0.05
N ALA A 82 -12.65 9.43 -0.79
CA ALA A 82 -12.29 9.94 -2.11
C ALA A 82 -11.36 11.15 -1.87
N GLY A 83 -10.13 11.06 -2.37
CA GLY A 83 -9.10 12.06 -2.08
C GLY A 83 -9.59 13.46 -2.43
N THR A 84 -9.70 14.33 -1.43
CA THR A 84 -9.76 15.78 -1.67
C THR A 84 -8.38 16.20 -2.12
N THR A 85 -8.14 16.21 -3.44
CA THR A 85 -6.90 16.75 -4.00
C THR A 85 -6.90 18.26 -3.84
N SER A 86 -6.39 18.73 -2.70
CA SER A 86 -5.78 20.06 -2.59
C SER A 86 -4.38 19.86 -2.05
N VAL A 87 -3.49 19.35 -2.89
CA VAL A 87 -2.06 19.57 -2.68
C VAL A 87 -1.77 20.95 -3.25
N ALA A 88 -1.95 21.97 -2.42
CA ALA A 88 -1.29 23.25 -2.65
C ALA A 88 0.19 23.01 -2.35
N LEU A 89 0.98 22.83 -3.41
CA LEU A 89 2.42 23.12 -3.36
C LEU A 89 2.60 24.64 -3.48
#